data_AF-A0A930ERE7-F1
#
_entry.id   AF-A0A930ERE7-F1
#
_cell.length_a   1.000
_cell.length_b   1.000
_cell.length_c   1.000
_cell.angle_alpha   90.00
_cell.angle_beta   90.00
_cell.angle_gamma   90.00
#
_symmetry.space_group_name_H-M   'P 1'
#
loop_
_entity.id
_entity.type
_entity.pdbx_description
1 polymer ?
#
loop_
_entity_poly.entity_id
_entity_poly.type
_entity_poly.pdbx_seq_one_letter_code
_entity_poly.pdbx_strand_id
1 'polypeptide(L)' 'MIPIIGKLISGKIEFIHNDVIVKKGVVLTPEEQEEFDLLREALHSEDR' A
#
# COMPACT_ATOMS: atom_id res chain seq x y z
N MET A 1 -10.03 -5.41 -9.13
CA MET A 1 -10.51 -4.00 -9.08
C MET A 1 -9.31 -3.16 -8.66
N ILE A 2 -9.00 -1.96 -9.17
CA ILE A 2 -7.82 -1.25 -8.63
C ILE A 2 -8.20 -0.74 -7.24
N PRO A 3 -7.57 -1.21 -6.15
CA PRO A 3 -7.90 -0.72 -4.81
C PRO A 3 -7.70 0.79 -4.75
N ILE A 4 -8.57 1.50 -4.03
CA ILE A 4 -8.47 2.96 -3.89
C ILE A 4 -7.21 3.24 -3.10
N ILE A 5 -6.15 3.62 -3.81
CA ILE A 5 -4.89 4.03 -3.19
C ILE A 5 -5.13 5.40 -2.58
N GLY A 6 -5.01 5.50 -1.26
CA GLY A 6 -4.99 6.77 -0.56
C GLY A 6 -3.98 7.71 -1.21
N LYS A 7 -4.40 8.94 -1.53
CA LYS A 7 -3.52 9.95 -2.13
C LYS A 7 -2.24 10.18 -1.31
N LEU A 8 -2.29 9.88 -0.02
CA LEU A 8 -1.19 10.00 0.94
C LEU A 8 -0.02 9.05 0.60
N ILE A 9 -0.30 7.79 0.27
CA ILE A 9 0.74 6.77 0.06
C ILE A 9 1.11 6.55 -1.41
N SER A 10 0.31 7.04 -2.37
CA SER A 10 0.49 6.80 -3.81
C SER A 10 1.90 7.13 -4.35
N GLY A 11 2.56 8.16 -3.84
CA GLY A 11 3.94 8.52 -4.25
C GLY A 11 5.04 7.76 -3.49
N LYS A 12 4.68 7.13 -2.37
CA LYS A 12 5.57 6.56 -1.35
C LYS A 12 5.74 5.05 -1.46
N ILE A 13 4.84 4.38 -2.18
CA ILE A 13 4.81 2.93 -2.34
C ILE A 13 5.13 2.50 -3.78
N GLU A 14 5.48 1.24 -3.95
CA GLU A 14 5.64 0.55 -5.23
C GLU A 14 4.79 -0.72 -5.21
N PHE A 15 4.11 -0.98 -6.33
CA PHE A 15 3.35 -2.21 -6.52
C PHE A 15 4.29 -3.31 -6.99
N ILE A 16 4.28 -4.42 -6.29
CA ILE A 16 4.95 -5.66 -6.69
C ILE A 16 3.88 -6.70 -7.03
N HIS A 17 4.31 -7.86 -7.53
CA HIS A 17 3.38 -8.91 -7.95
C HIS A 17 2.49 -9.34 -6.77
N ASN A 18 1.22 -8.94 -6.80
CA ASN A 18 0.21 -9.19 -5.76
C ASN A 18 0.46 -8.57 -4.38
N ASP A 19 1.36 -7.59 -4.25
CA ASP A 19 1.69 -6.96 -2.97
C ASP A 19 2.15 -5.50 -3.19
N VAL A 20 2.33 -4.73 -2.11
CA VAL A 20 2.79 -3.34 -2.13
C VAL A 20 3.93 -3.17 -1.14
N ILE A 21 4.98 -2.48 -1.56
CA ILE A 21 6.13 -2.19 -0.72
C ILE A 21 6.33 -0.68 -0.59
N VAL A 22 6.94 -0.24 0.50
CA VAL A 22 7.34 1.16 0.68
C VAL A 22 8.64 1.39 -0.08
N LYS A 23 8.74 2.52 -0.80
CA LYS A 23 9.96 2.93 -1.51
C LYS A 23 11.13 3.02 -0.55
N LYS A 24 12.31 2.61 -1.03
CA LYS A 24 13.54 2.64 -0.24
C LYS A 24 13.85 4.07 0.22
N GLY A 25 14.00 4.25 1.53
CA GLY A 25 14.29 5.55 2.15
C GLY A 25 13.07 6.42 2.44
N VAL A 26 11.86 5.93 2.15
CA VAL A 26 10.61 6.57 2.58
C VAL A 26 10.20 6.02 3.93
N VAL A 27 9.88 6.93 4.86
CA VAL A 27 9.28 6.61 6.15
C VAL A 27 7.83 7.06 6.11
N LEU A 28 6.91 6.13 6.40
CA LEU A 28 5.49 6.43 6.51
C LEU A 28 5.21 7.06 7.88
N THR A 29 4.30 8.02 7.92
CA THR A 29 3.70 8.46 9.19
C THR A 29 2.75 7.38 9.71
N PRO A 30 2.32 7.43 10.99
CA PRO A 30 1.37 6.46 11.53
C PRO A 30 0.06 6.37 10.72
N GLU A 31 -0.44 7.50 10.21
CA GLU A 31 -1.64 7.56 9.36
C GLU A 31 -1.41 6.87 8.00
N GLU A 32 -0.23 7.07 7.41
CA GLU A 32 0.14 6.45 6.14
C GLU A 32 0.43 4.95 6.28
N GLN A 33 0.95 4.54 7.44
CA GLN A 33 1.18 3.14 7.78
C GLN A 33 -0.17 2.38 7.84
N GLU A 34 -1.20 2.98 8.43
CA GLU A 34 -2.54 2.41 8.48
C GLU A 34 -3.15 2.24 7.08
N GLU A 35 -3.07 3.26 6.22
CA GLU A 35 -3.53 3.14 4.82
C GLU A 35 -2.73 2.09 4.03
N PHE A 36 -1.43 1.98 4.29
CA PHE A 36 -0.58 0.99 3.62
C PHE A 36 -0.95 -0.45 4.02
N ASP A 37 -1.16 -0.70 5.32
CA ASP A 37 -1.58 -2.02 5.81
C ASP A 37 -2.97 -2.41 5.26
N LEU A 38 -3.93 -1.47 5.22
CA LEU A 38 -5.25 -1.70 4.61
C LEU A 38 -5.14 -2.04 3.12
N LEU A 39 -4.31 -1.31 2.37
CA LEU A 39 -4.08 -1.56 0.94
C LEU A 39 -3.46 -2.95 0.72
N ARG A 40 -2.47 -3.31 1.55
CA ARG A 40 -1.79 -4.59 1.47
C ARG A 40 -2.73 -5.76 1.81
N GLU A 41 -3.56 -5.61 2.84
CA GLU A 41 -4.57 -6.61 3.22
C GLU A 41 -5.63 -6.81 2.12
N ALA A 42 -6.08 -5.72 1.49
CA ALA A 42 -7.02 -5.77 0.38
C ALA A 42 -6.45 -6.52 -0.84
N LEU A 43 -5.18 -6.27 -1.18
CA LEU A 43 -4.48 -6.96 -2.27
C LEU A 43 -4.30 -8.46 -1.98
N HIS A 44 -4.01 -8.84 -0.73
CA HIS A 44 -3.88 -10.25 -0.32
C HIS A 44 -5.22 -10.98 -0.27
N SER A 45 -6.32 -10.25 -0.01
CA SER A 45 -7.66 -10.83 0.08
C SER A 45 -8.25 -11.20 -1.29
N GLU A 46 -7.77 -10.60 -2.40
CA GLU A 46 -8.17 -10.97 -3.77
C GLU A 46 -7.53 -12.28 -4.28
N ASP A 47 -6.59 -12.89 -3.55
CA ASP A 47 -5.91 -14.14 -3.95
C ASP A 47 -6.61 -15.44 -3.48
N ARG A 48 -7.86 -15.35 -2.98
CA ARG A 48 -8.61 -16.49 -2.41
C ARG A 48 -9.80 -16.95 -3.23
#